data_AF-A0A6N8IEJ3-F1
#
_entry.id   AF-A0A6N8IEJ3-F1
#
_cell.length_a   1.000
_cell.length_b   1.000
_cell.length_c   1.000
_cell.angle_alpha   90.00
_cell.angle_beta   90.00
_cell.angle_gamma   90.00
#
_symmetry.space_group_name_H-M   'P 1'
#
loop_
_entity.id
_entity.type
_entity.pdbx_description
1 polymer ?
#
loop_
_entity_poly.entity_id
_entity_poly.type
_entity_poly.pdbx_seq_one_letter_code
_entity_poly.pdbx_strand_id
1 'polypeptide(L)' 'MDESELRKRVLGGKKTERLVFAVTPEMKTAMEKVAEEECASVSAILTALATEKVLEHRALFAKEGE' A
#
# COMPACT_ATOMS: atom_id res chain seq x y z
N MET A 1 19.34 -1.69 4.19
CA MET A 1 18.20 -1.49 5.11
C MET A 1 17.49 -2.81 5.29
N ASP A 2 17.32 -3.25 6.55
CA ASP A 2 16.56 -4.45 6.88
C ASP A 2 15.08 -4.30 6.50
N GLU A 3 14.47 -5.39 6.04
CA GLU A 3 13.06 -5.46 5.64
C GLU A 3 12.11 -4.95 6.74
N SER A 4 12.48 -5.19 8.00
CA SER A 4 11.70 -4.76 9.16
C SER A 4 11.78 -3.26 9.44
N GLU A 5 12.86 -2.59 9.04
CA GLU A 5 13.03 -1.13 9.14
C GLU A 5 12.22 -0.42 8.05
N LEU A 6 12.22 -0.95 6.83
CA LEU A 6 11.40 -0.42 5.72
C LEU A 6 9.91 -0.55 6.04
N ARG A 7 9.47 -1.70 6.56
CA ARG A 7 8.09 -1.90 7.05
C ARG A 7 7.71 -0.89 8.13
N LYS A 8 8.57 -0.68 9.13
CA LYS A 8 8.32 0.30 10.20
C LYS A 8 8.23 1.73 9.68
N ARG A 9 9.05 2.11 8.70
CA ARG A 9 9.05 3.48 8.15
C ARG A 9 7.83 3.74 7.27
N VAL A 10 7.42 2.75 6.46
CA VAL A 10 6.26 2.83 5.57
C VAL A 10 4.95 2.78 6.35
N LEU A 11 4.83 1.93 7.38
CA LEU A 11 3.60 1.74 8.15
C LEU A 11 3.51 2.58 9.43
N GLY A 12 4.66 2.96 10.01
CA GLY A 12 4.75 3.66 11.29
C GLY A 12 4.95 5.19 11.18
N GLY A 13 5.04 5.73 9.96
CA GLY A 13 5.08 7.17 9.73
C GLY A 13 3.73 7.85 10.04
N LYS A 14 3.75 9.15 10.37
CA LYS A 14 2.52 9.95 10.44
C LYS A 14 1.84 9.92 9.07
N LYS A 15 0.58 9.46 9.01
CA LYS A 15 -0.26 9.45 7.79
C LYS A 15 -0.70 10.87 7.43
N THR A 16 0.23 11.71 6.97
CA THR A 16 -0.02 13.12 6.60
C THR A 16 -0.29 13.32 5.11
N GLU A 17 0.06 12.35 4.28
CA GLU A 17 -0.08 12.40 2.82
C GLU A 17 -1.33 11.64 2.35
N ARG A 18 -2.10 12.22 1.42
CA ARG A 18 -3.29 11.60 0.84
C ARG A 18 -2.99 11.14 -0.59
N LEU A 19 -3.19 9.85 -0.89
CA LEU A 19 -3.23 9.37 -2.27
C LEU A 19 -4.66 9.46 -2.81
N VAL A 20 -4.83 10.10 -3.97
CA VAL A 20 -6.09 10.16 -4.71
C VAL A 20 -6.02 9.17 -5.87
N PHE A 21 -6.89 8.16 -5.85
CA PHE A 21 -6.96 7.16 -6.90
C PHE A 21 -8.17 7.43 -7.80
N ALA A 22 -7.91 7.71 -9.07
CA ALA A 22 -8.93 7.68 -10.11
C ALA A 22 -9.04 6.25 -10.64
N VAL A 23 -10.21 5.64 -10.47
CA VAL A 23 -10.50 4.29 -10.94
C VAL A 23 -11.72 4.31 -11.83
N THR A 24 -11.80 3.35 -12.76
CA THR A 24 -13.01 3.13 -13.53
C THR A 24 -14.14 2.62 -12.62
N PRO A 25 -15.41 2.88 -12.98
CA PRO A 25 -16.54 2.44 -12.16
C PRO A 25 -16.58 0.92 -11.97
N GLU A 26 -16.20 0.15 -13.01
CA GLU A 26 -16.10 -1.32 -12.92
C GLU A 26 -15.09 -1.77 -11.87
N MET A 27 -13.94 -1.11 -11.83
CA MET A 27 -12.88 -1.43 -10.89
C MET A 27 -13.27 -1.04 -9.46
N LYS A 28 -13.99 0.08 -9.28
CA LYS A 28 -14.56 0.45 -7.98
C LYS A 28 -15.51 -0.63 -7.46
N THR A 29 -16.46 -1.08 -8.28
CA THR A 29 -17.43 -2.10 -7.88
C THR A 29 -16.78 -3.45 -7.60
N ALA A 30 -15.77 -3.84 -8.38
CA ALA A 30 -15.01 -5.06 -8.12
C ALA A 30 -14.28 -4.98 -6.79
N MET A 31 -13.63 -3.85 -6.50
CA MET A 31 -12.93 -3.64 -5.23
C MET A 31 -13.87 -3.57 -4.03
N GLU A 32 -15.05 -2.98 -4.17
CA GLU A 32 -16.05 -2.96 -3.09
C GLU A 32 -16.52 -4.39 -2.73
N LYS A 33 -16.75 -5.24 -3.74
CA LYS A 33 -17.12 -6.65 -3.48
C LYS A 33 -16.01 -7.44 -2.79
N VAL A 34 -14.75 -7.26 -3.22
CA VAL A 34 -13.60 -7.92 -2.59
C VAL A 34 -13.42 -7.43 -1.15
N ALA A 35 -13.62 -6.13 -0.90
CA ALA A 35 -13.60 -5.55 0.43
C ALA A 35 -14.68 -6.14 1.35
N GLU A 36 -15.90 -6.34 0.84
CA GLU A 36 -16.97 -7.01 1.57
C GLU A 36 -16.64 -8.48 1.87
N GLU A 37 -16.05 -9.21 0.93
CA GLU A 37 -15.68 -10.62 1.10
C GLU A 37 -14.55 -10.81 2.13
N GLU A 38 -13.51 -9.97 2.07
CA GLU A 38 -12.37 -10.01 3.01
C GLU A 38 -12.66 -9.29 4.34
N CYS A 39 -13.85 -8.72 4.53
CA CYS A 39 -14.24 -7.94 5.70
C CYS A 39 -13.23 -6.82 6.02
N ALA A 40 -12.69 -6.19 4.97
CA ALA A 40 -11.63 -5.20 5.05
C ALA A 40 -12.04 -3.92 4.31
N SER A 41 -11.45 -2.79 4.68
CA SER A 41 -11.67 -1.55 3.91
C SER A 41 -10.89 -1.61 2.60
N VAL A 42 -11.45 -1.05 1.52
CA VAL A 42 -10.75 -0.88 0.23
C VAL A 42 -9.38 -0.19 0.44
N SER A 43 -9.31 0.78 1.35
CA SER A 43 -8.06 1.44 1.73
C SER A 43 -7.05 0.51 2.42
N ALA A 44 -7.51 -0.45 3.22
CA ALA A 44 -6.66 -1.43 3.89
C ALA A 44 -6.08 -2.43 2.88
N ILE A 45 -6.91 -2.90 1.94
CA ILE A 45 -6.48 -3.79 0.84
C ILE A 45 -5.44 -3.09 -0.04
N LEU A 46 -5.70 -1.84 -0.44
CA LEU A 46 -4.75 -1.04 -1.20
C LEU A 46 -3.44 -0.81 -0.43
N THR A 47 -3.52 -0.55 0.88
CA THR A 47 -2.34 -0.37 1.72
C THR A 47 -1.52 -1.64 1.82
N ALA A 48 -2.17 -2.81 1.96
CA ALA A 48 -1.51 -4.10 2.01
C ALA A 48 -0.77 -4.39 0.69
N LEU A 49 -1.48 -4.29 -0.44
CA LEU A 49 -0.91 -4.49 -1.78
C LEU A 49 0.23 -3.51 -2.08
N ALA A 50 0.07 -2.22 -1.71
CA ALA A 50 1.11 -1.22 -1.87
C ALA A 50 2.33 -1.53 -1.00
N THR A 51 2.12 -1.99 0.23
CA THR A 51 3.21 -2.36 1.14
C THR A 51 3.98 -3.58 0.60
N GLU A 52 3.28 -4.61 0.13
CA GLU A 52 3.91 -5.78 -0.50
C GLU A 52 4.73 -5.38 -1.72
N LYS A 53 4.17 -4.57 -2.63
CA LYS A 53 4.89 -4.01 -3.78
C LYS A 53 6.13 -3.23 -3.35
N VAL A 54 6.04 -2.36 -2.34
CA VAL A 54 7.19 -1.59 -1.83
C VAL A 54 8.27 -2.51 -1.28
N LEU A 55 7.89 -3.62 -0.63
CA LEU A 55 8.84 -4.61 -0.11
C LEU A 55 9.49 -5.45 -1.22
N GLU A 56 8.75 -5.83 -2.25
CA GLU A 56 9.31 -6.50 -3.44
C GLU A 56 10.30 -5.59 -4.17
N HIS A 57 9.99 -4.30 -4.25
CA HIS A 57 10.83 -3.28 -4.85
C HIS A 57 11.85 -2.66 -3.87
N ARG A 58 12.16 -3.32 -2.76
CA ARG A 58 13.16 -2.88 -1.76
C ARG A 58 14.51 -2.44 -2.34
N ALA A 59 14.89 -2.98 -3.50
CA ALA A 59 16.12 -2.60 -4.21
C ALA A 59 16.10 -1.17 -4.76
N LEU A 60 14.93 -0.59 -5.07
CA LEU A 60 14.81 0.81 -5.49
C LEU A 60 15.11 1.76 -4.32
N PHE A 61 14.68 1.40 -3.12
CA PHE A 61 14.91 2.19 -1.90
C PHE A 61 16.28 1.97 -1.26
N ALA A 62 17.05 0.99 -1.73
CA ALA A 62 18.43 0.76 -1.28
C ALA A 62 19.44 1.76 -1.88
N LYS A 63 19.07 2.50 -2.93
CA LYS A 63 19.95 3.45 -3.65
C LYS A 63 19.74 4.93 -3.31
N GLU A 64 18.70 5.29 -2.56
CA GLU A 64 18.44 6.70 -2.18
C GLU A 64 19.19 7.11 -0.88
N GLY A 65 20.25 6.39 -0.52
CA GLY A 65 20.99 6.62 0.72
C GLY A 65 22.51 6.50 0.57
N GLU A 66 23.06 6.88 -0.58
CA GLU A 66 24.50 7.12 -0.76
C GLU A 66 24.77 8.62 -0.94
#